data_AF-A0A814NQL6-F1
#
_entry.id   AF-A0A814NQL6-F1
#
_cell.length_a   1.000
_cell.length_b   1.000
_cell.length_c   1.000
_cell.angle_alpha   90.00
_cell.angle_beta   90.00
_cell.angle_gamma   90.00
#
_symmetry.space_group_name_H-M   'P 1'
#
loop_
_entity.id
_entity.type
_entity.pdbx_description
1 polymer ?
#
loop_
_entity_poly.entity_id
_entity_poly.type
_entity_poly.pdbx_seq_one_letter_code
_entity_poly.pdbx_strand_id
1 'polypeptide(L)'
;MASGDPGSSKFNSKTDSESHSAREAYRTAKDRNGVPRSQSPLEHPTKIVDGNNPDQFVTEYKHRNVYGESISIRKDNSIDYGDGSQKQGPHYNAGRTGEKFKQHHNYNVGNKK
;
A
#
# COMPACT_ATOMS: atom_id res chain seq x y z
N MET A 1 -39.48 -7.21 4.00
CA MET A 1 -38.29 -6.60 4.62
C MET A 1 -37.07 -7.18 3.93
N ALA A 2 -36.51 -6.46 2.95
CA ALA A 2 -35.33 -6.91 2.24
C ALA A 2 -34.09 -6.45 3.02
N SER A 3 -33.55 -7.33 3.87
CA SER A 3 -32.23 -7.16 4.49
C SER A 3 -31.16 -7.42 3.42
N GLY A 4 -31.04 -6.48 2.49
CA GLY A 4 -29.92 -6.37 1.56
C GLY A 4 -28.90 -5.43 2.16
N ASP A 5 -28.00 -5.97 2.99
CA ASP A 5 -26.82 -5.24 3.47
C ASP A 5 -25.63 -5.70 2.61
N PRO A 6 -25.21 -4.96 1.56
CA PRO A 6 -24.04 -5.30 0.77
C PRO A 6 -22.75 -4.76 1.39
N GLY A 7 -22.71 -4.54 2.71
CA GLY A 7 -21.50 -4.13 3.44
C GLY A 7 -20.45 -5.24 3.63
N SER A 8 -20.76 -6.48 3.24
CA SER A 8 -19.85 -7.61 3.42
C SER A 8 -18.83 -7.72 2.28
N SER A 9 -17.55 -7.76 2.68
CA SER A 9 -16.35 -8.09 1.89
C SER A 9 -15.68 -6.92 1.13
N LYS A 10 -14.95 -6.05 1.84
CA LYS A 10 -13.82 -5.35 1.23
C LYS A 10 -12.59 -5.30 2.14
N PHE A 11 -12.29 -6.41 2.80
CA PHE A 11 -10.90 -6.83 2.80
C PHE A 11 -10.70 -7.57 1.47
N ASN A 12 -9.57 -7.35 0.78
CA ASN A 12 -9.09 -8.25 -0.27
C ASN A 12 -9.63 -8.06 -1.71
N SER A 13 -9.88 -6.84 -2.21
CA SER A 13 -9.62 -6.67 -3.64
C SER A 13 -8.09 -6.67 -3.77
N LYS A 14 -7.49 -7.83 -4.07
CA LYS A 14 -6.04 -7.98 -4.41
C LYS A 14 -5.77 -7.28 -5.74
N THR A 15 -6.13 -6.03 -5.80
CA THR A 15 -6.19 -5.21 -7.00
C THR A 15 -5.10 -4.20 -6.86
N ASP A 16 -4.12 -4.35 -7.72
CA ASP A 16 -3.11 -3.35 -7.94
C ASP A 16 -3.76 -2.08 -8.51
N SER A 17 -3.08 -0.97 -8.38
CA SER A 17 -3.54 0.30 -8.93
C SER A 17 -2.38 1.16 -9.39
N GLU A 18 -2.61 1.92 -10.45
CA GLU A 18 -1.72 2.98 -10.91
C GLU A 18 -2.24 4.33 -10.43
N SER A 19 -1.33 5.25 -10.10
CA SER A 19 -1.66 6.61 -9.68
C SER A 19 -0.67 7.62 -10.26
N HIS A 20 -1.09 8.89 -10.38
CA HIS A 20 -0.21 9.94 -10.91
C HIS A 20 0.79 10.46 -9.87
N SER A 21 0.57 10.17 -8.59
CA SER A 21 1.41 10.66 -7.51
C SER A 21 1.48 9.70 -6.32
N ALA A 22 2.55 9.81 -5.54
CA ALA A 22 2.72 9.06 -4.29
C ALA A 22 1.55 9.27 -3.33
N ARG A 23 1.03 10.51 -3.27
CA ARG A 23 -0.10 10.85 -2.39
C ARG A 23 -1.37 10.12 -2.80
N GLU A 24 -1.64 10.00 -4.09
CA GLU A 24 -2.80 9.28 -4.60
C GLU A 24 -2.66 7.78 -4.44
N ALA A 25 -1.48 7.20 -4.70
CA ALA A 25 -1.23 5.79 -4.46
C ALA A 25 -1.43 5.43 -2.98
N TYR A 26 -0.93 6.24 -2.06
CA TYR A 26 -1.14 6.03 -0.63
C TYR A 26 -2.62 6.16 -0.22
N ARG A 27 -3.35 7.13 -0.77
CA ARG A 27 -4.80 7.25 -0.55
C ARG A 27 -5.56 6.04 -1.08
N THR A 28 -5.19 5.57 -2.26
CA THR A 28 -5.78 4.38 -2.87
C THR A 28 -5.51 3.15 -2.01
N ALA A 29 -4.28 2.98 -1.49
CA ALA A 29 -3.95 1.93 -0.55
C ALA A 29 -4.83 1.96 0.70
N LYS A 30 -5.06 3.16 1.27
CA LYS A 30 -5.97 3.34 2.40
C LYS A 30 -7.41 2.97 2.05
N ASP A 31 -7.94 3.49 0.94
CA ASP A 31 -9.32 3.24 0.52
C ASP A 31 -9.58 1.75 0.26
N ARG A 32 -8.62 1.06 -0.38
CA ARG A 32 -8.69 -0.38 -0.68
C ARG A 32 -8.61 -1.27 0.56
N ASN A 33 -8.08 -0.74 1.66
CA ASN A 33 -7.99 -1.43 2.95
C ASN A 33 -9.02 -0.93 3.97
N GLY A 34 -9.98 -0.09 3.58
CA GLY A 34 -10.99 0.45 4.48
C GLY A 34 -10.43 1.37 5.56
N VAL A 35 -9.26 1.97 5.33
CA VAL A 35 -8.62 2.91 6.25
C VAL A 35 -9.17 4.32 5.97
N PRO A 36 -9.73 5.03 6.96
CA PRO A 36 -10.23 6.39 6.75
C PRO A 36 -9.15 7.32 6.21
N ARG A 37 -9.44 8.06 5.13
CA ARG A 37 -8.44 8.96 4.49
C ARG A 37 -7.85 9.99 5.45
N SER A 38 -8.63 10.44 6.43
CA SER A 38 -8.21 11.37 7.49
C SER A 38 -7.35 10.74 8.59
N GLN A 39 -7.35 9.41 8.73
CA GLN A 39 -6.57 8.73 9.77
C GLN A 39 -5.07 8.92 9.52
N SER A 40 -4.38 9.52 10.48
CA SER A 40 -2.91 9.51 10.54
C SER A 40 -2.41 8.12 10.96
N PRO A 41 -1.18 7.73 10.62
CA PRO A 41 -0.58 6.51 11.15
C PRO A 41 -0.71 6.44 12.68
N LEU A 42 -1.02 5.24 13.20
CA LEU A 42 -1.19 5.02 14.64
C LEU A 42 0.11 5.22 15.42
N GLU A 43 1.23 5.01 14.74
CA GLU A 43 2.59 5.13 15.27
C GLU A 43 3.43 5.96 14.31
N HIS A 44 4.58 6.44 14.77
CA HIS A 44 5.56 7.04 13.87
C HIS A 44 5.94 6.04 12.77
N PRO A 45 6.03 6.47 11.50
CA PRO A 45 6.43 5.58 10.41
C PRO A 45 7.79 4.94 10.70
N THR A 46 7.87 3.63 10.58
CA THR A 46 9.09 2.87 10.88
C THR A 46 9.88 2.63 9.60
N LYS A 47 11.21 2.75 9.67
CA LYS A 47 12.09 2.27 8.60
C LYS A 47 12.40 0.81 8.89
N ILE A 48 12.10 -0.07 7.94
CA ILE A 48 12.38 -1.50 8.02
C ILE A 48 13.28 -1.91 6.87
N VAL A 49 14.08 -2.95 7.06
CA VAL A 49 14.91 -3.54 6.02
C VAL A 49 14.00 -4.20 4.97
N ASP A 50 14.26 -3.98 3.70
CA ASP A 50 13.57 -4.70 2.64
C ASP A 50 14.05 -6.16 2.62
N GLY A 51 13.13 -7.10 2.77
CA GLY A 51 13.45 -8.53 2.76
C GLY A 51 14.02 -9.03 1.43
N ASN A 52 13.76 -8.33 0.32
CA ASN A 52 14.31 -8.67 -0.99
C ASN A 52 15.66 -7.98 -1.25
N ASN A 53 15.93 -6.86 -0.57
CA ASN A 53 17.17 -6.11 -0.72
C ASN A 53 17.61 -5.58 0.66
N PRO A 54 18.41 -6.36 1.41
CA PRO A 54 18.74 -6.03 2.79
C PRO A 54 19.56 -4.74 2.95
N ASP A 55 20.14 -4.23 1.87
CA ASP A 55 20.86 -2.96 1.84
C ASP A 55 19.92 -1.74 1.66
N GLN A 56 18.62 -1.98 1.47
CA GLN A 56 17.61 -0.95 1.30
C GLN A 56 16.64 -0.90 2.47
N PHE A 57 16.27 0.33 2.84
CA PHE A 57 15.23 0.58 3.82
C PHE A 57 13.94 1.03 3.13
N VAL A 58 12.82 0.48 3.60
CA VAL A 58 11.46 0.85 3.20
C VAL A 58 10.72 1.42 4.39
N THR A 59 9.72 2.27 4.14
CA THR A 59 8.97 2.94 5.22
C THR A 59 7.62 2.26 5.42
N GLU A 60 7.31 1.85 6.63
CA GLU A 60 6.04 1.21 6.99
C GLU A 60 5.12 2.18 7.76
N TYR A 61 3.85 2.21 7.37
CA TYR A 61 2.79 2.99 7.98
C TYR A 61 1.71 2.05 8.53
N LYS A 62 1.50 2.05 9.85
CA LYS A 62 0.46 1.23 10.49
C LYS A 62 -0.82 2.02 10.72
N HIS A 63 -1.96 1.40 10.42
CA HIS A 63 -3.31 1.98 10.46
C HIS A 63 -4.30 1.01 11.08
N ARG A 64 -5.51 1.51 11.37
CA ARG A 64 -6.65 0.68 11.74
C ARG A 64 -7.81 0.93 10.79
N ASN A 65 -8.31 -0.12 10.14
CA ASN A 65 -9.45 0.04 9.25
C ASN A 65 -10.77 0.18 10.02
N VAL A 66 -11.85 0.49 9.30
CA VAL A 66 -13.21 0.62 9.87
C VAL A 66 -13.74 -0.67 10.51
N TYR A 67 -13.12 -1.81 10.23
CA TYR A 67 -13.45 -3.12 10.83
C TYR A 67 -12.62 -3.43 12.08
N GLY A 68 -11.75 -2.51 12.52
CA GLY A 68 -10.91 -2.70 13.70
C GLY A 68 -9.65 -3.55 13.46
N GLU A 69 -9.31 -3.85 12.21
CA GLU A 69 -8.13 -4.64 11.84
C GLU A 69 -6.89 -3.76 11.68
N SER A 70 -5.73 -4.30 12.04
CA SER A 70 -4.43 -3.65 11.83
C SER A 70 -4.00 -3.78 10.37
N ILE A 71 -3.80 -2.64 9.72
CA ILE A 71 -3.36 -2.54 8.33
C ILE A 71 -1.95 -1.97 8.30
N SER A 72 -1.09 -2.58 7.50
CA SER A 72 0.21 -2.05 7.17
C SER A 72 0.24 -1.60 5.71
N ILE A 73 0.75 -0.40 5.49
CA ILE A 73 1.03 0.16 4.17
C ILE A 73 2.52 0.47 4.13
N ARG A 74 3.28 -0.18 3.25
CA ARG A 74 4.72 -0.03 3.11
C ARG A 74 5.04 0.73 1.83
N LYS A 75 5.92 1.71 1.91
CA LYS A 75 6.43 2.45 0.76
C LYS A 75 7.72 1.79 0.30
N ASP A 76 7.67 1.19 -0.87
CA ASP A 76 8.78 0.46 -1.46
C ASP A 76 9.47 1.32 -2.52
N ASN A 77 10.79 1.17 -2.61
CA ASN A 77 11.59 1.88 -3.58
C ASN A 77 11.44 1.21 -4.96
N SER A 78 11.80 1.95 -6.00
CA SER A 78 11.89 1.36 -7.33
C SER A 78 12.99 0.29 -7.36
N ILE A 79 12.71 -0.86 -7.98
CA ILE A 79 13.68 -1.92 -8.19
C ILE A 79 14.00 -1.99 -9.68
N ASP A 80 15.30 -1.94 -9.99
CA ASP A 80 15.84 -2.23 -11.31
C ASP A 80 16.43 -3.64 -11.28
N TYR A 81 15.87 -4.54 -12.09
CA TYR A 81 16.27 -5.95 -12.10
C TYR A 81 17.48 -6.21 -13.01
N GLY A 82 17.95 -5.21 -13.77
CA GLY A 82 19.19 -5.29 -14.55
C GLY A 82 19.20 -6.32 -15.71
N ASP A 83 18.12 -7.07 -15.88
CA ASP A 83 17.95 -8.17 -16.84
C ASP A 83 17.08 -7.80 -18.05
N GLY A 84 16.70 -6.52 -18.16
CA GLY A 84 15.79 -6.02 -19.20
C GLY A 84 14.31 -6.24 -18.90
N SER A 85 13.96 -6.85 -17.76
CA SER A 85 12.58 -6.90 -17.27
C SER A 85 12.11 -5.51 -16.80
N GLN A 86 10.79 -5.29 -16.77
CA GLN A 86 10.21 -3.99 -16.43
C GLN A 86 10.69 -3.52 -15.05
N LYS A 87 11.27 -2.31 -15.00
CA LYS A 87 11.55 -1.62 -13.75
C LYS A 87 10.25 -1.50 -12.97
N GLN A 88 10.22 -2.01 -11.75
CA GLN A 88 9.12 -1.70 -10.85
C GLN A 88 9.33 -0.27 -10.35
N GLY A 89 8.41 0.62 -10.73
CA GLY A 89 8.37 1.97 -10.20
C GLY A 89 8.17 1.97 -8.68
N PRO A 90 8.37 3.12 -8.02
CA PRO A 90 8.07 3.22 -6.61
C PRO A 90 6.57 3.02 -6.38
N HIS A 91 6.25 2.33 -5.31
CA HIS A 91 4.88 1.88 -5.06
C HIS A 91 4.60 1.74 -3.57
N TYR A 92 3.33 1.59 -3.23
CA TYR A 92 2.92 1.19 -1.90
C TYR A 92 2.42 -0.25 -1.90
N ASN A 93 2.96 -1.06 -1.01
CA ASN A 93 2.45 -2.38 -0.70
C ASN A 93 1.50 -2.31 0.49
N ALA A 94 0.34 -2.97 0.43
CA ALA A 94 -0.64 -2.87 1.50
C ALA A 94 -1.30 -4.21 1.84
N GLY A 95 -1.72 -4.34 3.10
CA GLY A 95 -2.50 -5.47 3.59
C GLY A 95 -2.61 -5.51 5.11
N ARG A 96 -3.07 -6.65 5.65
CA ARG A 96 -3.10 -6.91 7.08
C ARG A 96 -1.67 -6.97 7.63
N THR A 97 -1.46 -6.35 8.77
CA THR A 97 -0.16 -6.37 9.46
C THR A 97 0.26 -7.81 9.75
N GLY A 98 1.50 -8.17 9.41
CA GLY A 98 2.04 -9.52 9.62
C GLY A 98 1.73 -10.53 8.51
N GLU A 99 0.92 -10.17 7.52
CA GLU A 99 0.67 -10.98 6.33
C GLU A 99 1.52 -10.51 5.13
N LYS A 100 1.75 -11.41 4.16
CA LYS A 100 2.36 -11.04 2.88
C LYS A 100 1.45 -10.04 2.15
N PHE A 101 1.96 -8.87 1.80
CA PHE A 101 1.25 -7.89 0.99
C PHE A 101 0.96 -8.44 -0.40
N LYS A 102 -0.28 -8.22 -0.87
CA LYS A 102 -0.80 -8.72 -2.16
C LYS A 102 -1.39 -7.60 -3.02
N GLN A 103 -1.17 -6.35 -2.61
CA GLN A 103 -1.68 -5.17 -3.29
C GLN A 103 -0.51 -4.25 -3.57
N HIS A 104 -0.33 -3.90 -4.84
CA HIS A 104 0.69 -2.98 -5.31
C HIS A 104 0.03 -1.70 -5.81
N HIS A 105 0.34 -0.56 -5.19
CA HIS A 105 -0.17 0.75 -5.56
C HIS A 105 0.95 1.60 -6.14
N ASN A 106 1.18 1.43 -7.43
CA ASN A 106 2.22 2.09 -8.20
C ASN A 106 1.90 3.58 -8.39
N TYR A 107 2.94 4.39 -8.51
CA TYR A 107 2.77 5.76 -8.92
C TYR A 107 3.90 6.25 -9.81
N ASN A 108 3.53 7.12 -10.74
CA ASN A 108 4.49 7.80 -11.58
C ASN A 108 5.21 8.88 -10.77
N VAL A 109 6.54 8.76 -10.69
CA VAL A 109 7.40 9.91 -10.38
C VAL A 109 7.53 10.64 -11.70
N GLY A 110 6.63 11.59 -11.97
CA GLY A 110 6.67 12.34 -13.22
C GLY A 110 8.09 12.83 -13.47
N ASN A 111 8.70 12.45 -14.59
CA ASN A 111 9.84 13.18 -15.12
C ASN A 111 9.37 14.64 -15.20
N LYS A 112 9.93 15.51 -14.37
CA LYS A 112 9.86 16.94 -14.64
C LYS A 112 10.49 17.10 -16.03
N LYS A 113 9.65 17.31 -17.03
CA LYS A 113 10.08 17.87 -18.31
C LYS A 113 10.50 19.31 -18.09
#